data_AF-A0A9W4UV62-F1
#
_entry.id   AF-A0A9W4UV62-F1
#
_cell.length_a   1.000
_cell.length_b   1.000
_cell.length_c   1.000
_cell.angle_alpha   90.00
_cell.angle_beta   90.00
_cell.angle_gamma   90.00
#
_symmetry.space_group_name_H-M   'P 1'
#
loop_
_entity.id
_entity.type
_entity.pdbx_description
1 polymer ?
#
loop_
_entity_poly.entity_id
_entity_poly.type
_entity_poly.pdbx_seq_one_letter_code
_entity_poly.pdbx_strand_id
1 'polypeptide(L)'
;MTHVTYMVPLTPVDSSYAGALNEEMTPSPPATNSVCLSAPIATEVPFLIDATVLTRLILNLCKGGAALCTVNICTSTAYRYKTGFLPAVRIGSHVNNCARFSQPRPRPSTMLSPSSMEFISMLIVFVIGAILFWPPKTRKFARRGWEPGYWDLKVWPARVYFFFKGHDVVETAYREAKNVPYRLQTLIEDVLVLPPEYLPELRMLPSSKLSASEALVVSVLGQYSGVDVILKDRQAYDVTRLQLTKSLPNLLPALSQKADQILSERFHALTTSEYSEVEIQDVVSDLVLRTTLLAFVGPELADNAELHALINAHANLVRDIAVCLLFVPKFMRHWILPILPPSVRMRRLHERMRGILFKHRRTTQSGEPLDTLLQHLIDTSKILDEEDIVAKLLVVSGAALHTMTMSTIHAIIDLCAYPDHTSELRHEISQHLPSPTPPWPADAIARLRLLDAFLKESQRFTPPNYCAYCPGIKP
;
A
#
# COMPACT_ATOMS: atom_id res chain seq x y z
N MET A 1 17.63 8.78 -0.42
CA MET A 1 17.69 7.66 0.53
C MET A 1 18.27 8.22 1.81
N THR A 2 17.46 8.27 2.87
CA THR A 2 17.86 8.77 4.18
C THR A 2 17.76 7.59 5.14
N HIS A 3 18.89 7.26 5.77
CA HIS A 3 19.00 6.18 6.75
C HIS A 3 18.05 6.41 7.92
N VAL A 4 17.33 5.36 8.33
CA VAL A 4 16.62 5.28 9.60
C VAL A 4 17.33 4.23 10.43
N THR A 5 17.99 4.69 11.50
CA THR A 5 18.68 3.86 12.48
C THR A 5 17.63 3.38 13.48
N TYR A 6 17.54 2.06 13.68
CA TYR A 6 16.73 1.49 14.76
C TYR A 6 17.51 1.59 16.07
N MET A 7 16.98 2.33 17.04
CA MET A 7 17.27 2.11 18.45
C MET A 7 15.93 1.85 19.14
N VAL A 8 15.73 0.60 19.56
CA VAL A 8 14.60 0.21 20.39
C VAL A 8 15.00 0.42 21.85
N PRO A 9 14.38 1.32 22.62
CA PRO A 9 14.54 1.34 24.06
C PRO A 9 13.70 0.21 24.65
N LEU A 10 14.36 -0.81 25.19
CA LEU A 10 13.74 -1.78 26.08
C LEU A 10 13.24 -1.02 27.32
N THR A 11 11.92 -0.92 27.49
CA THR A 11 11.32 -0.50 28.76
C THR A 11 10.88 -1.76 29.51
N PRO A 12 11.13 -1.85 30.83
CA PRO A 12 10.82 -3.05 31.61
C PRO A 12 9.31 -3.19 31.81
N VAL A 13 8.84 -4.44 31.72
CA VAL A 13 7.45 -4.84 31.98
C VAL A 13 7.18 -4.74 33.48
N ASP A 14 6.25 -3.86 33.87
CA ASP A 14 5.72 -3.81 35.23
C ASP A 14 4.83 -5.03 35.50
N SER A 15 5.27 -5.86 36.44
CA SER A 15 4.53 -7.00 36.98
C SER A 15 3.44 -6.52 37.95
N SER A 16 2.21 -6.27 37.46
CA SER A 16 1.07 -6.03 38.35
C SER A 16 -0.30 -6.35 37.75
N TYR A 17 -0.45 -7.47 37.03
CA TYR A 17 -1.78 -8.05 36.75
C TYR A 17 -1.72 -9.58 36.79
N ALA A 18 -1.58 -10.12 38.00
CA ALA A 18 -1.81 -11.52 38.30
C ALA A 18 -2.77 -11.58 39.50
N GLY A 19 -4.06 -11.74 39.23
CA GLY A 19 -5.08 -11.90 40.26
C GLY A 19 -6.50 -11.72 39.72
N ALA A 20 -7.32 -12.76 39.86
CA ALA A 20 -8.73 -12.89 39.45
C ALA A 20 -8.89 -13.24 37.95
N LEU A 21 -9.50 -14.36 37.54
CA LEU A 21 -10.65 -15.06 38.10
C LEU A 21 -10.58 -16.56 37.75
N ASN A 22 -10.64 -17.42 38.77
CA ASN A 22 -11.24 -18.74 38.71
C ASN A 22 -12.71 -18.56 39.10
N GLU A 23 -13.69 -18.91 38.25
CA GLU A 23 -15.00 -19.40 38.69
C GLU A 23 -15.82 -20.02 37.53
N GLU A 24 -16.13 -21.29 37.75
CA GLU A 24 -17.25 -22.15 37.32
C GLU A 24 -17.90 -22.13 35.92
N MET A 25 -18.05 -23.36 35.43
CA MET A 25 -18.64 -23.84 34.19
C MET A 25 -20.05 -24.41 34.46
N THR A 26 -21.10 -23.94 33.77
CA THR A 26 -22.40 -24.65 33.64
C THR A 26 -23.12 -24.28 32.30
N PRO A 27 -24.06 -25.13 31.82
CA PRO A 27 -24.20 -25.46 30.39
C PRO A 27 -25.27 -24.67 29.60
N SER A 28 -25.15 -24.72 28.27
CA SER A 28 -26.07 -24.16 27.27
C SER A 28 -27.41 -24.92 27.15
N PRO A 29 -28.44 -24.26 26.58
CA PRO A 29 -29.17 -24.87 25.44
C PRO A 29 -29.68 -23.82 24.41
N PRO A 30 -30.46 -24.21 23.37
CA PRO A 30 -30.05 -24.70 22.07
C PRO A 30 -30.24 -23.68 20.92
N ALA A 31 -29.71 -24.04 19.76
CA ALA A 31 -29.59 -23.25 18.53
C ALA A 31 -30.86 -22.55 18.03
N THR A 32 -30.68 -21.31 17.54
CA THR A 32 -31.51 -20.71 16.48
C THR A 32 -30.60 -20.29 15.33
N ASN A 33 -30.85 -20.89 14.18
CA ASN A 33 -30.24 -20.58 12.89
C ASN A 33 -30.40 -19.09 12.55
N SER A 34 -29.30 -18.34 12.53
CA SER A 34 -29.22 -17.06 11.84
C SER A 34 -27.92 -17.00 11.05
N VAL A 35 -28.08 -17.15 9.74
CA VAL A 35 -27.06 -16.97 8.71
C VAL A 35 -26.55 -15.52 8.78
N CYS A 36 -25.40 -15.29 9.41
CA CYS A 36 -24.75 -13.99 9.43
C CYS A 36 -23.76 -13.90 8.27
N LEU A 37 -24.13 -13.12 7.25
CA LEU A 37 -23.26 -12.64 6.19
C LEU A 37 -22.14 -11.77 6.78
N SER A 38 -20.98 -12.35 7.04
CA SER A 38 -19.73 -11.63 7.30
C SER A 38 -18.90 -11.55 6.02
N ALA A 39 -18.23 -10.42 5.82
CA ALA A 39 -17.31 -10.16 4.72
C ALA A 39 -15.85 -10.29 5.18
N PRO A 40 -15.21 -11.47 5.08
CA PRO A 40 -13.78 -11.66 5.21
C PRO A 40 -13.17 -11.64 3.80
N ILE A 41 -12.38 -10.62 3.45
CA ILE A 41 -11.86 -10.51 2.07
C ILE A 41 -10.46 -9.92 2.00
N ALA A 42 -10.04 -9.17 3.01
CA ALA A 42 -8.65 -8.73 3.09
C ALA A 42 -7.70 -9.77 3.70
N THR A 43 -8.20 -10.94 4.13
CA THR A 43 -7.45 -11.82 5.05
C THR A 43 -7.51 -13.33 4.75
N GLU A 44 -8.15 -13.82 3.67
CA GLU A 44 -8.21 -15.28 3.44
C GLU A 44 -7.41 -15.74 2.22
N VAL A 45 -7.49 -15.06 1.09
CA VAL A 45 -6.68 -15.43 -0.10
C VAL A 45 -5.20 -15.06 0.04
N PRO A 46 -4.82 -13.84 0.50
CA PRO A 46 -3.42 -13.51 0.76
C PRO A 46 -2.82 -14.39 1.86
N PHE A 47 -3.62 -14.69 2.88
CA PHE A 47 -3.19 -15.39 4.09
C PHE A 47 -2.89 -16.88 3.86
N LEU A 48 -3.59 -17.54 2.94
CA LEU A 48 -3.28 -18.92 2.55
C LEU A 48 -2.07 -19.02 1.59
N ILE A 49 -1.82 -17.99 0.78
CA ILE A 49 -0.59 -17.86 0.00
C ILE A 49 0.60 -17.60 0.94
N ASP A 50 0.45 -16.69 1.90
CA ASP A 50 1.43 -16.42 2.96
C ASP A 50 1.71 -17.67 3.80
N ALA A 51 0.69 -18.46 4.19
CA ALA A 51 0.87 -19.72 4.92
C ALA A 51 1.66 -20.76 4.11
N THR A 52 1.38 -20.88 2.80
CA THR A 52 2.10 -21.80 1.90
C THR A 52 3.56 -21.39 1.69
N VAL A 53 3.78 -20.09 1.54
CA VAL A 53 5.10 -19.45 1.40
C VAL A 53 5.92 -19.60 2.68
N LEU A 54 5.35 -19.25 3.83
CA LEU A 54 6.02 -19.34 5.13
C LEU A 54 6.32 -20.79 5.50
N THR A 55 5.40 -21.73 5.23
CA THR A 55 5.63 -23.17 5.45
C THR A 55 6.88 -23.67 4.73
N ARG A 56 7.08 -23.29 3.45
CA ARG A 56 8.25 -23.74 2.70
C ARG A 56 9.53 -22.99 3.10
N LEU A 57 9.43 -21.71 3.44
CA LEU A 57 10.56 -20.92 3.95
C LEU A 57 11.03 -21.46 5.31
N ILE A 58 10.09 -21.79 6.21
CA ILE A 58 10.36 -22.48 7.48
C ILE A 58 10.98 -23.86 7.20
N LEU A 59 10.47 -24.65 6.26
CA LEU A 59 11.08 -25.96 5.96
C LEU A 59 12.51 -25.85 5.37
N ASN A 60 12.83 -24.80 4.60
CA ASN A 60 14.14 -24.59 3.99
C ASN A 60 15.17 -23.93 4.92
N LEU A 61 14.75 -22.98 5.79
CA LEU A 61 15.60 -22.37 6.82
C LEU A 61 16.16 -23.40 7.82
N CYS A 62 15.64 -24.63 7.79
CA CYS A 62 15.75 -25.57 8.89
C CYS A 62 16.23 -26.97 8.49
N LYS A 63 16.64 -27.15 7.22
CA LYS A 63 17.42 -28.33 6.81
C LYS A 63 18.87 -28.30 7.35
N GLY A 64 19.36 -27.13 7.77
CA GLY A 64 20.55 -27.01 8.62
C GLY A 64 20.12 -27.12 10.09
N GLY A 65 20.70 -28.07 10.82
CA GLY A 65 20.41 -28.29 12.24
C GLY A 65 20.59 -27.01 13.07
N ALA A 66 19.82 -26.92 14.15
CA ALA A 66 19.75 -25.84 15.12
C ALA A 66 21.05 -25.02 15.28
N ALA A 67 21.18 -23.92 14.55
CA ALA A 67 22.20 -22.94 14.83
C ALA A 67 21.79 -21.56 14.29
N LEU A 68 22.19 -20.55 15.06
CA LEU A 68 21.64 -19.20 15.09
C LEU A 68 21.57 -18.55 13.70
N CYS A 69 20.37 -18.15 13.27
CA CYS A 69 20.21 -17.10 12.25
C CYS A 69 20.57 -15.74 12.89
N THR A 70 21.84 -15.35 12.85
CA THR A 70 22.22 -13.97 13.11
C THR A 70 21.86 -13.11 11.91
N VAL A 71 20.77 -12.34 12.01
CA VAL A 71 20.43 -11.29 11.04
C VAL A 71 21.41 -10.13 11.21
N ASN A 72 22.48 -10.13 10.41
CA ASN A 72 23.40 -8.99 10.34
C ASN A 72 22.79 -7.95 9.39
N ILE A 73 22.20 -6.88 9.94
CA ILE A 73 21.74 -5.72 9.17
C ILE A 73 22.98 -4.93 8.73
N CYS A 74 23.63 -5.38 7.66
CA CYS A 74 24.84 -4.77 7.13
C CYS A 74 24.48 -3.69 6.11
N THR A 75 24.17 -2.46 6.55
CA THR A 75 23.97 -1.33 5.64
C THR A 75 25.31 -0.71 5.26
N SER A 76 25.93 -1.16 4.16
CA SER A 76 27.10 -0.51 3.58
C SER A 76 27.02 -0.49 2.05
N THR A 77 26.73 0.67 1.48
CA THR A 77 27.47 1.19 0.31
C THR A 77 27.18 2.67 0.09
N ALA A 78 28.20 3.48 0.31
CA ALA A 78 28.22 4.91 0.02
C ALA A 78 28.66 5.14 -1.44
N TYR A 79 27.85 5.82 -2.24
CA TYR A 79 28.29 6.42 -3.50
C TYR A 79 28.29 7.96 -3.37
N ARG A 80 29.50 8.52 -3.35
CA ARG A 80 29.78 9.96 -3.42
C ARG A 80 29.46 10.48 -4.81
N TYR A 81 28.62 11.52 -4.90
CA TYR A 81 28.63 12.44 -6.04
C TYR A 81 29.01 13.86 -5.60
N LYS A 82 30.06 14.38 -6.23
CA LYS A 82 30.61 15.73 -6.08
C LYS A 82 29.64 16.78 -6.62
N THR A 83 29.33 17.78 -5.80
CA THR A 83 28.67 19.02 -6.22
C THR A 83 29.67 19.91 -6.98
N GLY A 84 29.37 20.19 -8.25
CA GLY A 84 30.10 21.14 -9.10
C GLY A 84 29.30 22.42 -9.29
N PHE A 85 29.95 23.54 -9.02
CA PHE A 85 29.56 24.93 -9.24
C PHE A 85 28.94 25.22 -10.62
N LEU A 86 28.01 26.19 -10.68
CA LEU A 86 27.74 26.97 -11.90
C LEU A 86 27.80 28.48 -11.59
N PRO A 87 28.25 29.32 -12.55
CA PRO A 87 28.79 30.64 -12.27
C PRO A 87 27.81 31.78 -12.57
N ALA A 88 28.09 32.92 -11.94
CA ALA A 88 27.50 34.21 -12.22
C ALA A 88 27.88 34.70 -13.64
N VAL A 89 26.88 35.12 -14.42
CA VAL A 89 27.08 35.79 -15.70
C VAL A 89 26.94 37.30 -15.51
N ARG A 90 28.08 37.99 -15.69
CA ARG A 90 28.24 39.44 -15.82
C ARG A 90 28.22 39.74 -17.32
N ILE A 91 27.37 40.64 -17.79
CA ILE A 91 27.45 41.17 -19.17
C ILE A 91 27.75 42.67 -19.08
N GLY A 92 28.90 43.03 -19.63
CA GLY A 92 29.41 44.38 -19.73
C GLY A 92 28.83 45.15 -20.91
N SER A 93 28.98 46.46 -20.79
CA SER A 93 28.77 47.52 -21.76
C SER A 93 29.64 47.39 -23.02
N HIS A 94 29.10 47.73 -24.20
CA HIS A 94 29.73 48.71 -25.08
C HIS A 94 28.77 49.29 -26.13
N VAL A 95 29.09 50.53 -26.48
CA VAL A 95 28.36 51.59 -27.21
C VAL A 95 28.48 51.44 -28.73
N ASN A 96 27.44 51.77 -29.51
CA ASN A 96 27.57 52.80 -30.57
C ASN A 96 26.25 53.27 -31.20
N ASN A 97 26.25 54.57 -31.47
CA ASN A 97 25.20 55.42 -32.03
C ASN A 97 24.81 55.06 -33.47
N CYS A 98 23.53 55.26 -33.79
CA CYS A 98 23.13 55.88 -35.06
C CYS A 98 21.74 56.52 -34.90
N ALA A 99 21.69 57.82 -35.11
CA ALA A 99 20.51 58.66 -35.00
C ALA A 99 19.58 58.50 -36.21
N ARG A 100 18.27 58.45 -35.98
CA ARG A 100 17.28 58.98 -36.92
C ARG A 100 16.02 59.45 -36.20
N PHE A 101 15.70 60.71 -36.45
CA PHE A 101 14.52 61.45 -36.05
C PHE A 101 13.22 60.70 -36.40
N SER A 102 12.33 60.53 -35.42
CA SER A 102 10.88 60.55 -35.64
C SER A 102 10.16 60.90 -34.32
N GLN A 103 9.09 61.68 -34.46
CA GLN A 103 8.42 62.49 -33.44
C GLN A 103 7.75 61.68 -32.31
N PRO A 104 7.57 62.25 -31.10
CA PRO A 104 6.94 61.55 -29.99
C PRO A 104 5.41 61.47 -30.18
N ARG A 105 4.87 60.25 -30.22
CA ARG A 105 3.44 60.00 -29.97
C ARG A 105 3.17 60.12 -28.46
N PRO A 106 2.07 60.75 -28.02
CA PRO A 106 1.76 60.87 -26.60
C PRO A 106 1.44 59.48 -26.01
N ARG A 107 2.08 59.15 -24.89
CA ARG A 107 1.67 58.04 -24.02
C ARG A 107 0.32 58.38 -23.40
N PRO A 108 -0.67 57.49 -23.37
CA PRO A 108 -1.82 57.69 -22.50
C PRO A 108 -1.34 57.44 -21.07
N SER A 109 -1.05 58.51 -20.34
CA SER A 109 -1.08 58.47 -18.89
C SER A 109 -2.54 58.30 -18.49
N THR A 110 -2.98 57.05 -18.35
CA THR A 110 -4.18 56.73 -17.56
C THR A 110 -3.85 57.02 -16.10
N MET A 111 -3.82 58.31 -15.74
CA MET A 111 -3.98 58.74 -14.36
C MET A 111 -5.36 58.29 -13.94
N LEU A 112 -5.42 57.20 -13.16
CA LEU A 112 -6.61 56.88 -12.36
C LEU A 112 -6.96 58.13 -11.55
N SER A 113 -8.22 58.59 -11.65
CA SER A 113 -8.71 59.75 -10.91
C SER A 113 -8.54 59.53 -9.40
N PRO A 114 -8.34 60.58 -8.59
CA PRO A 114 -8.17 60.45 -7.13
C PRO A 114 -9.29 59.62 -6.47
N SER A 115 -10.52 59.76 -6.96
CA SER A 115 -11.68 58.97 -6.53
C SER A 115 -11.52 57.46 -6.76
N SER A 116 -10.93 57.04 -7.87
CA SER A 116 -10.76 55.61 -8.18
C SER A 116 -9.69 54.93 -7.29
N MET A 117 -8.69 55.67 -6.83
CA MET A 117 -7.71 55.18 -5.86
C MET A 117 -8.31 54.98 -4.46
N GLU A 118 -9.24 55.85 -4.04
CA GLU A 118 -9.96 55.71 -2.77
C GLU A 118 -10.89 54.49 -2.77
N PHE A 119 -11.60 54.24 -3.88
CA PHE A 119 -12.40 53.02 -4.05
C PHE A 119 -11.55 51.75 -3.99
N ILE A 120 -10.37 51.74 -4.63
CA ILE A 120 -9.46 50.60 -4.57
C ILE A 120 -8.94 50.41 -3.15
N SER A 121 -8.59 51.49 -2.44
CA SER A 121 -8.15 51.43 -1.04
C SER A 121 -9.25 50.89 -0.12
N MET A 122 -10.48 51.38 -0.24
CA MET A 122 -11.62 50.87 0.52
C MET A 122 -11.95 49.41 0.18
N LEU A 123 -11.83 49.01 -1.10
CA LEU A 123 -12.02 47.62 -1.51
C LEU A 123 -10.93 46.72 -0.91
N ILE A 124 -9.67 47.16 -0.88
CA ILE A 124 -8.57 46.41 -0.26
C ILE A 124 -8.80 46.31 1.24
N VAL A 125 -9.19 47.39 1.93
CA VAL A 125 -9.49 47.36 3.37
C VAL A 125 -10.72 46.49 3.66
N PHE A 126 -11.75 46.54 2.81
CA PHE A 126 -12.93 45.69 2.93
C PHE A 126 -12.59 44.22 2.69
N VAL A 127 -11.74 43.90 1.70
CA VAL A 127 -11.28 42.53 1.43
C VAL A 127 -10.38 42.05 2.56
N ILE A 128 -9.45 42.87 3.07
CA ILE A 128 -8.60 42.53 4.22
C ILE A 128 -9.45 42.36 5.49
N GLY A 129 -10.45 43.22 5.71
CA GLY A 129 -11.39 43.11 6.81
C GLY A 129 -12.27 41.88 6.67
N ALA A 130 -12.82 41.62 5.49
CA ALA A 130 -13.61 40.43 5.20
C ALA A 130 -12.77 39.16 5.35
N ILE A 131 -11.48 39.17 4.98
CA ILE A 131 -10.52 38.10 5.24
C ILE A 131 -10.32 37.99 6.77
N LEU A 132 -9.80 39.00 7.46
CA LEU A 132 -9.51 38.95 8.90
C LEU A 132 -10.72 38.58 9.78
N PHE A 133 -11.93 38.98 9.41
CA PHE A 133 -13.17 38.70 10.13
C PHE A 133 -13.97 37.52 9.56
N TRP A 134 -13.54 36.85 8.48
CA TRP A 134 -14.16 35.60 8.04
C TRP A 134 -13.84 34.55 9.10
N PRO A 135 -14.82 34.06 9.89
CA PRO A 135 -14.54 33.07 10.90
C PRO A 135 -13.97 31.83 10.19
N PRO A 136 -12.75 31.37 10.55
CA PRO A 136 -12.25 30.12 10.02
C PRO A 136 -13.29 29.06 10.37
N LYS A 137 -13.67 28.22 9.38
CA LYS A 137 -14.65 27.14 9.57
C LYS A 137 -14.39 26.47 10.92
N THR A 138 -15.36 26.52 11.83
CA THR A 138 -15.26 25.86 13.13
C THR A 138 -15.01 24.38 12.90
N ARG A 139 -13.76 23.94 13.04
CA ARG A 139 -13.40 22.53 12.88
C ARG A 139 -13.80 21.82 14.16
N LYS A 140 -14.83 20.98 14.11
CA LYS A 140 -15.43 20.29 15.27
C LYS A 140 -14.45 19.40 16.07
N PHE A 141 -13.33 19.01 15.47
CA PHE A 141 -12.33 18.14 16.08
C PHE A 141 -10.96 18.82 16.08
N ALA A 142 -10.22 18.66 17.17
CA ALA A 142 -8.86 19.15 17.31
C ALA A 142 -7.96 18.49 16.25
N ARG A 143 -7.10 19.29 15.62
CA ARG A 143 -6.14 18.81 14.63
C ARG A 143 -4.84 18.44 15.34
N ARG A 144 -4.26 17.29 14.98
CA ARG A 144 -2.96 16.82 15.48
C ARG A 144 -1.94 16.83 14.34
N GLY A 145 -0.71 17.18 14.67
CA GLY A 145 0.36 17.49 13.72
C GLY A 145 0.59 19.00 13.56
N TRP A 146 1.30 19.40 12.51
CA TRP A 146 1.70 20.79 12.30
C TRP A 146 0.52 21.68 11.90
N GLU A 147 0.06 22.54 12.81
CA GLU A 147 -1.01 23.51 12.52
C GLU A 147 -0.68 24.46 11.36
N PRO A 148 -1.54 24.54 10.33
CA PRO A 148 -1.25 25.29 9.12
C PRO A 148 -1.51 26.80 9.26
N GLY A 149 -1.97 27.23 10.45
CA GLY A 149 -2.41 28.60 10.75
C GLY A 149 -3.83 28.91 10.30
N TYR A 150 -4.34 30.09 10.69
CA TYR A 150 -5.71 30.55 10.44
C TYR A 150 -6.13 30.55 8.96
N TRP A 151 -5.17 30.75 8.05
CA TRP A 151 -5.39 30.85 6.59
C TRP A 151 -4.98 29.60 5.81
N ASP A 152 -4.65 28.51 6.50
CA ASP A 152 -4.11 27.28 5.87
C ASP A 152 -2.83 27.53 5.02
N LEU A 153 -2.16 28.68 5.18
CA LEU A 153 -0.97 29.05 4.40
C LEU A 153 0.21 28.09 4.60
N LYS A 154 0.28 27.42 5.77
CA LYS A 154 1.32 26.44 6.08
C LYS A 154 0.90 24.98 5.82
N VAL A 155 -0.23 24.72 5.14
CA VAL A 155 -0.65 23.34 4.79
C VAL A 155 0.43 22.60 4.01
N TRP A 156 1.13 23.31 3.12
CA TRP A 156 2.18 22.73 2.29
C TRP A 156 3.42 22.28 3.08
N PRO A 157 4.08 23.16 3.86
CA PRO A 157 5.12 22.75 4.80
C PRO A 157 4.69 21.61 5.71
N ALA A 158 3.45 21.66 6.20
CA ALA A 158 2.89 20.62 7.05
C ALA A 158 2.85 19.27 6.31
N ARG A 159 2.32 19.20 5.09
CA ARG A 159 2.31 17.97 4.28
C ARG A 159 3.71 17.42 3.98
N VAL A 160 4.66 18.31 3.66
CA VAL A 160 6.06 17.91 3.45
C VAL A 160 6.67 17.37 4.75
N TYR A 161 6.36 17.98 5.89
CA TYR A 161 6.78 17.45 7.19
C TYR A 161 6.20 16.05 7.45
N PHE A 162 4.91 15.85 7.17
CA PHE A 162 4.28 14.53 7.29
C PHE A 162 4.91 13.50 6.35
N PHE A 163 5.36 13.89 5.16
CA PHE A 163 6.08 12.99 4.25
C PHE A 163 7.34 12.38 4.88
N PHE A 164 8.10 13.18 5.64
CA PHE A 164 9.35 12.72 6.27
C PHE A 164 9.16 12.17 7.69
N LYS A 165 8.17 12.69 8.42
CA LYS A 165 7.96 12.46 9.87
C LYS A 165 6.57 11.93 10.19
N GLY A 166 5.89 11.33 9.21
CA GLY A 166 4.51 10.87 9.36
C GLY A 166 4.32 9.87 10.49
N HIS A 167 5.26 8.93 10.66
CA HIS A 167 5.23 7.97 11.77
C HIS A 167 5.26 8.67 13.13
N ASP A 168 6.25 9.53 13.37
CA ASP A 168 6.38 10.31 14.62
C ASP A 168 5.13 11.15 14.89
N VAL A 169 4.52 11.74 13.84
CA VAL A 169 3.28 12.52 13.95
C VAL A 169 2.09 11.64 14.37
N VAL A 170 1.94 10.47 13.75
CA VAL A 170 0.86 9.52 14.09
C VAL A 170 1.02 9.02 15.52
N GLU A 171 2.23 8.63 15.91
CA GLU A 171 2.53 8.09 17.23
C GLU A 171 2.32 9.15 18.32
N THR A 172 2.82 10.38 18.11
CA THR A 172 2.61 11.49 19.05
C THR A 172 1.13 11.80 19.20
N ALA A 173 0.39 11.87 18.09
CA ALA A 173 -1.05 12.11 18.12
C ALA A 173 -1.81 10.99 18.87
N TYR A 174 -1.40 9.74 18.69
CA TYR A 174 -1.98 8.60 19.41
C TYR A 174 -1.70 8.67 20.92
N ARG A 175 -0.46 8.99 21.32
CA ARG A 175 -0.10 9.13 22.74
C ARG A 175 -0.87 10.26 23.43
N GLU A 176 -1.11 11.36 22.73
CA GLU A 176 -1.82 12.53 23.27
C GLU A 176 -3.35 12.38 23.30
N ALA A 177 -3.93 11.61 22.37
CA ALA A 177 -5.38 11.62 22.11
C ALA A 177 -5.97 10.23 21.83
N LYS A 178 -5.44 9.17 22.44
CA LYS A 178 -5.86 7.76 22.22
C LYS A 178 -7.37 7.54 22.27
N ASN A 179 -8.05 8.14 23.25
CA ASN A 179 -9.48 7.92 23.53
C ASN A 179 -10.37 9.10 23.12
N VAL A 180 -9.86 10.03 22.30
CA VAL A 180 -10.62 11.22 21.89
C VAL A 180 -10.61 11.32 20.37
N PRO A 181 -11.74 11.60 19.70
CA PRO A 181 -11.73 11.87 18.26
C PRO A 181 -10.83 13.06 17.89
N TYR A 182 -9.92 12.87 16.93
CA TYR A 182 -9.04 13.93 16.45
C TYR A 182 -8.83 13.86 14.93
N ARG A 183 -8.48 15.00 14.34
CA ARG A 183 -8.08 15.07 12.93
C ARG A 183 -6.58 14.94 12.83
N LEU A 184 -6.11 13.85 12.24
CA LEU A 184 -4.71 13.65 11.93
C LEU A 184 -4.38 14.33 10.61
N GLN A 185 -3.38 15.19 10.63
CA GLN A 185 -2.78 15.68 9.40
C GLN A 185 -2.14 14.51 8.64
N THR A 186 -2.47 14.36 7.36
CA THR A 186 -1.76 13.42 6.48
C THR A 186 -1.19 14.13 5.25
N LEU A 187 -0.57 13.35 4.36
CA LEU A 187 0.08 13.82 3.13
C LEU A 187 -0.89 14.48 2.14
N ILE A 188 -2.12 13.98 2.05
CA ILE A 188 -3.10 14.40 1.04
C ILE A 188 -4.21 15.19 1.71
N GLU A 189 -4.97 14.55 2.60
CA GLU A 189 -6.11 15.14 3.30
C GLU A 189 -6.07 14.78 4.79
N ASP A 190 -6.56 15.68 5.65
CA ASP A 190 -6.63 15.37 7.07
C ASP A 190 -7.60 14.20 7.30
N VAL A 191 -7.16 13.16 7.99
CA VAL A 191 -7.95 11.96 8.29
C VAL A 191 -8.56 12.11 9.69
N LEU A 192 -9.84 11.77 9.85
CA LEU A 192 -10.47 11.70 11.17
C LEU A 192 -10.12 10.36 11.81
N VAL A 193 -9.42 10.41 12.94
CA VAL A 193 -9.13 9.25 13.78
C VAL A 193 -10.17 9.17 14.87
N LEU A 194 -10.81 8.01 14.98
CA LEU A 194 -11.86 7.73 15.95
C LEU A 194 -11.37 6.65 16.93
N PRO A 195 -11.71 6.78 18.23
CA PRO A 195 -11.45 5.74 19.21
C PRO A 195 -12.15 4.41 18.84
N PRO A 196 -11.61 3.26 19.31
CA PRO A 196 -12.18 1.94 19.02
C PRO A 196 -13.65 1.75 19.44
N GLU A 197 -14.14 2.55 20.39
CA GLU A 197 -15.53 2.51 20.88
C GLU A 197 -16.57 2.78 19.77
N TYR A 198 -16.20 3.51 18.72
CA TYR A 198 -17.08 3.80 17.58
C TYR A 198 -17.08 2.69 16.52
N LEU A 199 -16.19 1.69 16.61
CA LEU A 199 -16.10 0.62 15.61
C LEU A 199 -17.42 -0.16 15.40
N PRO A 200 -18.20 -0.50 16.44
CA PRO A 200 -19.48 -1.18 16.25
C PRO A 200 -20.47 -0.35 15.41
N GLU A 201 -20.52 0.96 15.62
CA GLU A 201 -21.40 1.87 14.88
C GLU A 201 -20.93 2.03 13.42
N LEU A 202 -19.63 2.25 13.21
CA LEU A 202 -19.05 2.41 11.88
C LEU A 202 -19.25 1.17 11.00
N ARG A 203 -19.21 -0.03 11.59
CA ARG A 203 -19.46 -1.31 10.90
C ARG A 203 -20.87 -1.43 10.33
N MET A 204 -21.85 -0.78 10.96
CA MET A 204 -23.25 -0.82 10.52
C MET A 204 -23.56 0.21 9.42
N LEU A 205 -22.65 1.15 9.17
CA LEU A 205 -22.89 2.18 8.17
C LEU A 205 -22.86 1.60 6.75
N PRO A 206 -23.78 2.01 5.87
CA PRO A 206 -23.76 1.59 4.48
C PRO A 206 -22.56 2.19 3.73
N SER A 207 -22.15 1.54 2.65
CA SER A 207 -21.04 2.01 1.80
C SER A 207 -21.28 3.39 1.17
N SER A 208 -22.54 3.85 1.11
CA SER A 208 -22.90 5.20 0.67
C SER A 208 -22.51 6.31 1.67
N LYS A 209 -22.25 5.95 2.93
CA LYS A 209 -21.78 6.88 3.97
C LYS A 209 -20.29 6.70 4.28
N LEU A 210 -19.79 5.46 4.21
CA LEU A 210 -18.41 5.13 4.52
C LEU A 210 -17.87 4.09 3.54
N SER A 211 -16.89 4.48 2.71
CA SER A 211 -16.32 3.63 1.68
C SER A 211 -14.81 3.49 1.84
N ALA A 212 -14.34 2.26 2.08
CA ALA A 212 -12.92 1.94 2.13
C ALA A 212 -12.24 2.13 0.75
N SER A 213 -12.96 1.82 -0.34
CA SER A 213 -12.44 1.99 -1.70
C SER A 213 -12.22 3.46 -2.04
N GLU A 214 -13.14 4.34 -1.64
CA GLU A 214 -12.97 5.79 -1.85
C GLU A 214 -11.80 6.32 -1.02
N ALA A 215 -11.69 5.90 0.24
CA ALA A 215 -10.56 6.27 1.09
C ALA A 215 -9.22 5.84 0.49
N LEU A 216 -9.13 4.62 -0.07
CA LEU A 216 -7.96 4.13 -0.78
C LEU A 216 -7.62 5.03 -1.98
N VAL A 217 -8.60 5.29 -2.86
CA VAL A 217 -8.39 6.12 -4.05
C VAL A 217 -7.93 7.53 -3.67
N VAL A 218 -8.50 8.14 -2.65
CA VAL A 218 -8.04 9.45 -2.16
C VAL A 218 -6.62 9.37 -1.61
N SER A 219 -6.30 8.34 -0.82
CA SER A 219 -4.99 8.16 -0.17
C SER A 219 -3.81 7.95 -1.12
N VAL A 220 -4.07 7.47 -2.35
CA VAL A 220 -3.04 7.24 -3.38
C VAL A 220 -3.15 8.20 -4.55
N LEU A 221 -4.02 9.22 -4.46
CA LEU A 221 -4.35 10.10 -5.59
C LEU A 221 -4.81 9.30 -6.84
N GLY A 222 -5.57 8.23 -6.60
CA GLY A 222 -5.97 7.21 -7.55
C GLY A 222 -6.69 7.73 -8.79
N GLN A 223 -7.43 8.82 -8.66
CA GLN A 223 -8.08 9.55 -9.77
C GLN A 223 -7.11 10.05 -10.85
N TYR A 224 -5.81 10.11 -10.56
CA TYR A 224 -4.78 10.53 -11.50
C TYR A 224 -3.90 9.38 -12.00
N SER A 225 -3.87 8.26 -11.27
CA SER A 225 -3.05 7.09 -11.60
C SER A 225 -3.84 5.93 -12.21
N GLY A 226 -5.18 6.02 -12.24
CA GLY A 226 -6.08 5.00 -12.78
C GLY A 226 -6.57 3.99 -11.74
N VAL A 227 -6.23 4.18 -10.45
CA VAL A 227 -6.68 3.30 -9.35
C VAL A 227 -8.17 3.49 -9.07
N ASP A 228 -8.76 4.62 -9.48
CA ASP A 228 -10.19 4.92 -9.39
C ASP A 228 -11.09 3.97 -10.21
N VAL A 229 -10.50 3.10 -11.04
CA VAL A 229 -11.23 2.01 -11.71
C VAL A 229 -12.04 1.14 -10.74
N ILE A 230 -11.57 0.98 -9.50
CA ILE A 230 -12.27 0.21 -8.44
C ILE A 230 -13.55 0.88 -7.94
N LEU A 231 -13.79 2.14 -8.30
CA LEU A 231 -15.00 2.89 -7.95
C LEU A 231 -16.06 2.83 -9.05
N LYS A 232 -15.69 2.45 -10.29
CA LYS A 232 -16.64 2.36 -11.40
C LYS A 232 -17.71 1.30 -11.14
N ASP A 233 -17.29 0.15 -10.62
CA ASP A 233 -18.15 -0.97 -10.27
C ASP A 233 -17.53 -1.84 -9.17
N ARG A 234 -18.31 -2.81 -8.68
CA ARG A 234 -17.89 -3.74 -7.62
C ARG A 234 -17.25 -5.03 -8.17
N GLN A 235 -17.07 -5.15 -9.48
CA GLN A 235 -16.68 -6.42 -10.11
C GLN A 235 -15.35 -6.95 -9.58
N ALA A 236 -14.31 -6.11 -9.52
CA ALA A 236 -12.99 -6.52 -9.04
C ALA A 236 -13.05 -7.01 -7.58
N TYR A 237 -13.85 -6.36 -6.74
CA TYR A 237 -14.09 -6.77 -5.36
C TYR A 237 -14.86 -8.08 -5.27
N ASP A 238 -15.96 -8.21 -6.01
CA ASP A 238 -16.82 -9.40 -5.96
C ASP A 238 -16.11 -10.64 -6.53
N VAL A 239 -15.32 -10.48 -7.60
CA VAL A 239 -14.50 -11.56 -8.18
C VAL A 239 -13.42 -12.01 -7.19
N THR A 240 -12.67 -11.07 -6.61
CA THR A 240 -11.61 -11.39 -5.63
C THR A 240 -12.20 -12.05 -4.38
N ARG A 241 -13.37 -11.60 -3.93
CA ARG A 241 -14.05 -12.18 -2.76
C ARG A 241 -14.61 -13.57 -3.04
N LEU A 242 -15.40 -13.69 -4.10
CA LEU A 242 -16.30 -14.83 -4.26
C LEU A 242 -15.67 -15.90 -5.12
N GLN A 243 -15.13 -15.52 -6.28
CA GLN A 243 -14.61 -16.49 -7.23
C GLN A 243 -13.26 -17.00 -6.76
N LEU A 244 -12.32 -16.10 -6.46
CA LEU A 244 -10.98 -16.50 -6.08
C LEU A 244 -10.95 -17.34 -4.78
N THR A 245 -11.81 -17.04 -3.81
CA THR A 245 -11.97 -17.86 -2.59
C THR A 245 -12.53 -19.25 -2.88
N LYS A 246 -13.46 -19.38 -3.84
CA LYS A 246 -14.00 -20.68 -4.27
C LYS A 246 -12.97 -21.49 -5.05
N SER A 247 -12.13 -20.83 -5.84
CA SER A 247 -11.05 -21.44 -6.63
C SER A 247 -9.85 -21.84 -5.77
N LEU A 248 -9.67 -21.20 -4.60
CA LEU A 248 -8.50 -21.37 -3.75
C LEU A 248 -8.19 -22.83 -3.40
N PRO A 249 -9.14 -23.70 -2.99
CA PRO A 249 -8.84 -25.10 -2.69
C PRO A 249 -8.18 -25.86 -3.86
N ASN A 250 -8.55 -25.52 -5.10
CA ASN A 250 -7.99 -26.13 -6.31
C ASN A 250 -6.63 -25.53 -6.68
N LEU A 251 -6.40 -24.26 -6.36
CA LEU A 251 -5.16 -23.55 -6.67
C LEU A 251 -4.02 -23.85 -5.69
N LEU A 252 -4.32 -24.17 -4.42
CA LEU A 252 -3.30 -24.38 -3.38
C LEU A 252 -2.24 -25.43 -3.72
N PRO A 253 -2.57 -26.61 -4.28
CA PRO A 253 -1.57 -27.58 -4.74
C PRO A 253 -0.58 -26.95 -5.73
N ALA A 254 -1.06 -26.23 -6.73
CA ALA A 254 -0.22 -25.58 -7.74
C ALA A 254 0.61 -24.43 -7.15
N LEU A 255 0.02 -23.64 -6.25
CA LEU A 255 0.72 -22.55 -5.55
C LEU A 255 1.86 -23.08 -4.67
N SER A 256 1.63 -24.17 -3.92
CA SER A 256 2.64 -24.80 -3.08
C SER A 256 3.81 -25.36 -3.89
N GLN A 257 3.52 -25.99 -5.02
CA GLN A 257 4.54 -26.47 -5.95
C GLN A 257 5.33 -25.31 -6.54
N LYS A 258 4.65 -24.23 -6.93
CA LYS A 258 5.30 -23.04 -7.49
C LYS A 258 6.22 -22.36 -6.48
N ALA A 259 5.77 -22.23 -5.23
CA ALA A 259 6.57 -21.68 -4.15
C ALA A 259 7.85 -22.50 -3.92
N ASP A 260 7.76 -23.83 -3.93
CA ASP A 260 8.92 -24.70 -3.81
C ASP A 260 9.88 -24.59 -4.99
N GLN A 261 9.35 -24.53 -6.22
CA GLN A 261 10.18 -24.33 -7.40
C GLN A 261 10.99 -23.03 -7.29
N ILE A 262 10.35 -21.92 -6.92
CA ILE A 262 11.02 -20.60 -6.81
C ILE A 262 12.09 -20.63 -5.71
N LEU A 263 11.76 -21.18 -4.54
CA LEU A 263 12.71 -21.25 -3.43
C LEU A 263 13.89 -22.16 -3.77
N SER A 264 13.64 -23.28 -4.44
CA SER A 264 14.70 -24.17 -4.92
C SER A 264 15.58 -23.44 -5.94
N GLU A 265 15.03 -22.75 -6.94
CA GLU A 265 15.79 -21.95 -7.91
C GLU A 265 16.69 -20.90 -7.22
N ARG A 266 16.16 -20.19 -6.22
CA ARG A 266 16.89 -19.15 -5.49
C ARG A 266 17.97 -19.71 -4.58
N PHE A 267 17.72 -20.85 -3.93
CA PHE A 267 18.65 -21.45 -2.96
C PHE A 267 19.61 -22.47 -3.56
N HIS A 268 19.33 -23.05 -4.73
CA HIS A 268 20.26 -23.96 -5.42
C HIS A 268 21.61 -23.29 -5.73
N ALA A 269 21.61 -21.97 -5.94
CA ALA A 269 22.82 -21.18 -6.16
C ALA A 269 23.68 -20.97 -4.90
N LEU A 270 23.14 -21.26 -3.70
CA LEU A 270 23.80 -21.08 -2.41
C LEU A 270 24.53 -22.37 -2.01
N THR A 271 25.52 -22.77 -2.81
CA THR A 271 26.21 -24.06 -2.68
C THR A 271 27.54 -23.97 -1.90
N THR A 272 27.60 -23.17 -0.83
CA THR A 272 28.80 -23.13 0.02
C THR A 272 28.48 -22.95 1.51
N SER A 273 28.94 -23.91 2.32
CA SER A 273 29.29 -23.77 3.76
C SER A 273 28.17 -23.31 4.71
N GLU A 274 27.29 -24.21 5.16
CA GLU A 274 26.29 -24.13 6.26
C GLU A 274 25.34 -22.90 6.37
N TYR A 275 25.77 -21.71 5.97
CA TYR A 275 25.06 -20.44 6.02
C TYR A 275 25.30 -19.65 4.74
N SER A 276 24.29 -18.91 4.31
CA SER A 276 24.41 -17.97 3.21
C SER A 276 23.59 -16.74 3.53
N GLU A 277 24.17 -15.56 3.25
CA GLU A 277 23.45 -14.30 3.40
C GLU A 277 22.47 -14.13 2.24
N VAL A 278 21.23 -13.77 2.57
CA VAL A 278 20.16 -13.61 1.59
C VAL A 278 19.41 -12.31 1.88
N GLU A 279 19.18 -11.52 0.84
CA GLU A 279 18.28 -10.37 0.93
C GLU A 279 16.83 -10.86 0.94
N ILE A 280 16.22 -10.86 2.13
CA ILE A 280 14.87 -11.39 2.33
C ILE A 280 13.81 -10.65 1.50
N GLN A 281 14.00 -9.34 1.31
CA GLN A 281 13.11 -8.51 0.50
C GLN A 281 13.03 -9.04 -0.93
N ASP A 282 14.17 -9.33 -1.54
CA ASP A 282 14.25 -9.80 -2.93
C ASP A 282 13.64 -11.18 -3.09
N VAL A 283 13.97 -12.12 -2.19
CA VAL A 283 13.45 -13.49 -2.26
C VAL A 283 11.93 -13.51 -2.04
N VAL A 284 11.43 -12.82 -1.02
CA VAL A 284 9.99 -12.81 -0.72
C VAL A 284 9.22 -12.06 -1.80
N SER A 285 9.73 -10.93 -2.30
CA SER A 285 9.03 -10.17 -3.35
C SER A 285 8.89 -10.99 -4.65
N ASP A 286 9.94 -11.72 -5.05
CA ASP A 286 9.89 -12.61 -6.23
C ASP A 286 8.94 -13.79 -6.01
N LEU A 287 8.98 -14.40 -4.83
CA LEU A 287 8.11 -15.49 -4.44
C LEU A 287 6.64 -15.10 -4.46
N VAL A 288 6.30 -13.98 -3.83
CA VAL A 288 4.94 -13.43 -3.79
C VAL A 288 4.49 -13.02 -5.19
N LEU A 289 5.35 -12.41 -5.99
CA LEU A 289 5.03 -12.00 -7.37
C LEU A 289 4.65 -13.20 -8.24
N ARG A 290 5.52 -14.22 -8.31
CA ARG A 290 5.33 -15.37 -9.20
C ARG A 290 4.18 -16.28 -8.75
N THR A 291 3.98 -16.45 -7.44
CA THR A 291 2.83 -17.22 -6.91
C THR A 291 1.51 -16.49 -7.12
N THR A 292 1.45 -15.17 -6.90
CA THR A 292 0.25 -14.36 -7.17
C THR A 292 -0.10 -14.39 -8.67
N LEU A 293 0.90 -14.27 -9.55
CA LEU A 293 0.67 -14.33 -10.98
C LEU A 293 0.15 -15.69 -11.45
N LEU A 294 0.59 -16.78 -10.83
CA LEU A 294 0.04 -18.10 -11.12
C LEU A 294 -1.48 -18.15 -10.87
N ALA A 295 -1.95 -17.60 -9.76
CA ALA A 295 -3.38 -17.52 -9.47
C ALA A 295 -4.11 -16.50 -10.37
N PHE A 296 -3.45 -15.42 -10.78
CA PHE A 296 -4.11 -14.31 -11.44
C PHE A 296 -4.21 -14.45 -12.96
N VAL A 297 -3.16 -14.98 -13.60
CA VAL A 297 -3.05 -15.08 -15.06
C VAL A 297 -2.75 -16.50 -15.54
N GLY A 298 -2.47 -17.43 -14.63
CA GLY A 298 -2.19 -18.84 -14.95
C GLY A 298 -0.71 -19.15 -15.20
N PRO A 299 -0.35 -20.44 -15.34
CA PRO A 299 1.02 -20.92 -15.39
C PRO A 299 1.81 -20.44 -16.62
N GLU A 300 1.14 -20.23 -17.76
CA GLU A 300 1.80 -19.83 -19.00
C GLU A 300 2.39 -18.41 -18.94
N LEU A 301 1.73 -17.52 -18.19
CA LEU A 301 2.16 -16.13 -18.01
C LEU A 301 2.85 -15.88 -16.67
N ALA A 302 2.76 -16.83 -15.72
CA ALA A 302 3.29 -16.67 -14.37
C ALA A 302 4.80 -16.38 -14.30
N ASP A 303 5.59 -16.89 -15.26
CA ASP A 303 7.05 -16.68 -15.33
C ASP A 303 7.48 -15.68 -16.42
N ASN A 304 6.53 -14.93 -16.99
CA ASN A 304 6.87 -13.95 -18.01
C ASN A 304 7.60 -12.74 -17.39
N ALA A 305 8.90 -12.61 -17.71
CA ALA A 305 9.75 -11.55 -17.18
C ALA A 305 9.26 -10.13 -17.55
N GLU A 306 8.64 -9.94 -18.72
CA GLU A 306 8.05 -8.64 -19.09
C GLU A 306 6.84 -8.34 -18.21
N LEU A 307 5.99 -9.33 -17.94
CA LEU A 307 4.83 -9.18 -17.06
C LEU A 307 5.26 -8.80 -15.63
N HIS A 308 6.31 -9.45 -15.11
CA HIS A 308 6.89 -9.15 -13.80
C HIS A 308 7.35 -7.69 -13.73
N ALA A 309 8.09 -7.24 -14.75
CA ALA A 309 8.59 -5.87 -14.82
C ALA A 309 7.45 -4.85 -14.89
N LEU A 310 6.38 -5.13 -15.64
CA LEU A 310 5.22 -4.25 -15.75
C LEU A 310 4.46 -4.12 -14.43
N ILE A 311 4.24 -5.22 -13.70
CA ILE A 311 3.52 -5.19 -12.43
C ILE A 311 4.32 -4.44 -11.36
N ASN A 312 5.62 -4.71 -11.25
CA ASN A 312 6.51 -3.96 -10.35
C ASN A 312 6.61 -2.48 -10.72
N ALA A 313 6.60 -2.15 -12.02
CA ALA A 313 6.60 -0.77 -12.48
C ALA A 313 5.28 -0.05 -12.16
N HIS A 314 4.13 -0.75 -12.18
CA HIS A 314 2.83 -0.13 -11.93
C HIS A 314 2.76 0.51 -10.55
N ALA A 315 3.11 -0.22 -9.49
CA ALA A 315 3.09 0.31 -8.13
C ALA A 315 4.03 1.52 -7.95
N ASN A 316 5.23 1.44 -8.53
CA ASN A 316 6.17 2.55 -8.54
C ASN A 316 5.62 3.78 -9.27
N LEU A 317 4.94 3.59 -10.40
CA LEU A 317 4.34 4.70 -11.16
C LEU A 317 3.14 5.33 -10.43
N VAL A 318 2.32 4.54 -9.73
CA VAL A 318 1.25 5.07 -8.87
C VAL A 318 1.84 6.01 -7.81
N ARG A 319 2.89 5.56 -7.11
CA ARG A 319 3.61 6.38 -6.13
C ARG A 319 4.24 7.63 -6.78
N ASP A 320 4.93 7.47 -7.91
CA ASP A 320 5.61 8.58 -8.59
C ASP A 320 4.62 9.66 -9.04
N ILE A 321 3.47 9.26 -9.61
CA ILE A 321 2.39 10.19 -9.99
C ILE A 321 1.89 10.93 -8.74
N ALA A 322 1.62 10.19 -7.66
CA ALA A 322 1.15 10.79 -6.42
C ALA A 322 2.16 11.83 -5.91
N VAL A 323 3.44 11.47 -5.78
CA VAL A 323 4.52 12.35 -5.30
C VAL A 323 4.69 13.59 -6.17
N CYS A 324 4.67 13.47 -7.50
CA CYS A 324 4.75 14.63 -8.37
C CYS A 324 3.54 15.57 -8.19
N LEU A 325 2.33 15.01 -8.08
CA LEU A 325 1.11 15.79 -7.87
C LEU A 325 0.98 16.33 -6.46
N LEU A 326 1.74 15.78 -5.50
CA LEU A 326 1.77 16.32 -4.15
C LEU A 326 2.19 17.76 -4.17
N PHE A 327 3.12 18.17 -5.06
CA PHE A 327 3.68 19.54 -5.26
C PHE A 327 2.88 20.44 -6.22
N VAL A 328 1.79 19.92 -6.78
CA VAL A 328 0.93 20.66 -7.71
C VAL A 328 -0.39 21.06 -7.02
N PRO A 329 -0.76 22.35 -7.02
CA PRO A 329 -2.07 22.81 -6.56
C PRO A 329 -3.21 22.07 -7.26
N LYS A 330 -4.28 21.71 -6.54
CA LYS A 330 -5.39 20.86 -7.04
C LYS A 330 -5.93 21.31 -8.42
N PHE A 331 -6.12 22.62 -8.63
CA PHE A 331 -6.65 23.17 -9.88
C PHE A 331 -5.71 23.04 -11.09
N MET A 332 -4.40 22.89 -10.86
CA MET A 332 -3.40 22.72 -11.94
C MET A 332 -3.17 21.25 -12.30
N ARG A 333 -3.58 20.30 -11.45
CA ARG A 333 -3.25 18.88 -11.62
C ARG A 333 -3.75 18.31 -12.95
N HIS A 334 -4.96 18.69 -13.38
CA HIS A 334 -5.53 18.22 -14.64
C HIS A 334 -4.69 18.62 -15.87
N TRP A 335 -4.10 19.82 -15.86
CA TRP A 335 -3.28 20.33 -16.95
C TRP A 335 -1.86 19.76 -16.96
N ILE A 336 -1.30 19.49 -15.78
CA ILE A 336 0.08 18.98 -15.63
C ILE A 336 0.14 17.46 -15.83
N LEU A 337 -0.90 16.73 -15.44
CA LEU A 337 -0.95 15.27 -15.52
C LEU A 337 -0.54 14.69 -16.89
N PRO A 338 -1.07 15.15 -18.04
CA PRO A 338 -0.77 14.54 -19.34
C PRO A 338 0.69 14.71 -19.77
N ILE A 339 1.37 15.75 -19.27
CA ILE A 339 2.76 16.12 -19.59
C ILE A 339 3.75 15.40 -18.66
N LEU A 340 3.28 14.94 -17.50
CA LEU A 340 4.12 14.32 -16.49
C LEU A 340 4.69 12.96 -17.00
N PRO A 341 6.02 12.74 -16.98
CA PRO A 341 6.62 11.52 -17.52
C PRO A 341 6.09 10.21 -16.88
N PRO A 342 5.89 10.10 -15.55
CA PRO A 342 5.16 9.00 -14.93
C PRO A 342 3.80 8.67 -15.58
N SER A 343 2.97 9.67 -15.90
CA SER A 343 1.66 9.45 -16.51
C SER A 343 1.76 8.89 -17.93
N VAL A 344 2.74 9.38 -18.71
CA VAL A 344 3.03 8.83 -20.05
C VAL A 344 3.49 7.38 -19.96
N ARG A 345 4.38 7.08 -18.99
CA ARG A 345 4.84 5.71 -18.72
C ARG A 345 3.68 4.80 -18.29
N MET A 346 2.74 5.30 -17.49
CA MET A 346 1.56 4.55 -17.07
C MET A 346 0.66 4.16 -18.25
N ARG A 347 0.42 5.07 -19.21
CA ARG A 347 -0.34 4.75 -20.42
C ARG A 347 0.33 3.65 -21.25
N ARG A 348 1.64 3.77 -21.49
CA ARG A 348 2.43 2.75 -22.21
C ARG A 348 2.44 1.41 -21.48
N LEU A 349 2.45 1.42 -20.15
CA LEU A 349 2.39 0.20 -19.33
C LEU A 349 1.05 -0.51 -19.55
N HIS A 350 -0.07 0.20 -19.51
CA HIS A 350 -1.40 -0.38 -19.78
C HIS A 350 -1.49 -0.95 -21.20
N GLU A 351 -0.98 -0.22 -22.20
CA GLU A 351 -0.94 -0.69 -23.59
C GLU A 351 -0.15 -2.00 -23.75
N ARG A 352 1.04 -2.08 -23.14
CA ARG A 352 1.87 -3.30 -23.16
C ARG A 352 1.24 -4.46 -22.42
N MET A 353 0.71 -4.19 -21.22
CA MET A 353 0.02 -5.18 -20.40
C MET A 353 -1.16 -5.78 -21.17
N ARG A 354 -1.99 -4.93 -21.78
CA ARG A 354 -3.09 -5.35 -22.64
C ARG A 354 -2.61 -6.23 -23.80
N GLY A 355 -1.53 -5.81 -24.46
CA GLY A 355 -0.89 -6.56 -25.53
C GLY A 355 -0.49 -7.98 -25.11
N ILE A 356 0.12 -8.15 -23.94
CA ILE A 356 0.54 -9.47 -23.43
C ILE A 356 -0.67 -10.34 -23.10
N LEU A 357 -1.59 -9.83 -22.26
CA LEU A 357 -2.71 -10.63 -21.74
C LEU A 357 -3.68 -11.07 -22.84
N PHE A 358 -4.08 -10.15 -23.73
CA PHE A 358 -5.09 -10.45 -24.75
C PHE A 358 -4.51 -11.09 -26.01
N LYS A 359 -3.23 -10.86 -26.36
CA LYS A 359 -2.57 -11.64 -27.42
C LYS A 359 -2.47 -13.10 -27.02
N HIS A 360 -2.02 -13.35 -25.79
CA HIS A 360 -1.91 -14.69 -25.24
C HIS A 360 -3.26 -15.41 -25.27
N ARG A 361 -4.32 -14.77 -24.73
CA ARG A 361 -5.67 -15.33 -24.75
C ARG A 361 -6.17 -15.68 -26.15
N ARG A 362 -5.91 -14.84 -27.15
CA ARG A 362 -6.32 -15.10 -28.55
C ARG A 362 -5.61 -16.32 -29.14
N THR A 363 -4.39 -16.61 -28.70
CA THR A 363 -3.63 -17.78 -29.15
C THR A 363 -3.99 -19.08 -28.43
N THR A 364 -4.51 -19.00 -27.20
CA THR A 364 -4.80 -20.17 -26.34
C THR A 364 -6.29 -20.55 -26.24
N GLN A 365 -7.18 -19.99 -27.07
CA GLN A 365 -8.63 -20.28 -27.08
C GLN A 365 -9.02 -21.77 -27.30
N SER A 366 -8.04 -22.67 -27.45
CA SER A 366 -8.20 -24.12 -27.62
C SER A 366 -8.03 -24.92 -26.30
N GLY A 367 -7.68 -24.29 -25.18
CA GLY A 367 -7.45 -24.97 -23.89
C GLY A 367 -8.67 -25.00 -22.97
N GLU A 368 -8.65 -25.90 -21.97
CA GLU A 368 -9.62 -25.88 -20.87
C GLU A 368 -9.61 -24.53 -20.14
N PRO A 369 -10.77 -24.01 -19.70
CA PRO A 369 -10.85 -22.71 -19.03
C PRO A 369 -10.06 -22.73 -17.72
N LEU A 370 -8.99 -21.93 -17.64
CA LEU A 370 -8.22 -21.77 -16.41
C LEU A 370 -8.98 -20.92 -15.39
N ASP A 371 -9.08 -21.43 -14.16
CA ASP A 371 -9.74 -20.81 -13.01
C ASP A 371 -8.85 -19.68 -12.42
N THR A 372 -8.74 -18.57 -13.18
CA THR A 372 -7.83 -17.44 -12.87
C THR A 372 -8.60 -16.13 -12.66
N LEU A 373 -8.00 -15.20 -11.92
CA LEU A 373 -8.58 -13.86 -11.71
C LEU A 373 -8.91 -13.16 -13.04
N LEU A 374 -7.99 -13.20 -14.01
CA LEU A 374 -8.19 -12.62 -15.33
C LEU A 374 -9.42 -13.21 -16.02
N GLN A 375 -9.55 -14.54 -16.01
CA GLN A 375 -10.68 -15.22 -16.62
C GLN A 375 -12.01 -14.85 -15.94
N HIS A 376 -12.04 -14.78 -14.61
CA HIS A 376 -13.25 -14.34 -13.89
C HIS A 376 -13.61 -12.88 -14.16
N LEU A 377 -12.64 -11.97 -14.28
CA LEU A 377 -12.89 -10.57 -14.64
C LEU A 377 -13.48 -10.46 -16.05
N ILE A 378 -13.05 -11.32 -16.96
CA ILE A 378 -13.61 -11.41 -18.32
C ILE A 378 -15.05 -11.95 -18.26
N ASP A 379 -15.27 -13.09 -17.61
CA ASP A 379 -16.55 -13.81 -17.65
C ASP A 379 -17.68 -13.07 -16.92
N THR A 380 -17.33 -12.26 -15.92
CA THR A 380 -18.29 -11.43 -15.19
C THR A 380 -18.49 -10.05 -15.85
N SER A 381 -17.74 -9.72 -16.90
CA SER A 381 -17.87 -8.43 -17.60
C SER A 381 -19.10 -8.41 -18.49
N LYS A 382 -19.95 -7.38 -18.36
CA LYS A 382 -21.12 -7.19 -19.24
C LYS A 382 -20.72 -6.84 -20.68
N ILE A 383 -19.65 -6.05 -20.80
CA ILE A 383 -19.04 -5.61 -22.04
C ILE A 383 -17.55 -5.85 -21.88
N LEU A 384 -16.94 -6.52 -22.85
CA LEU A 384 -15.51 -6.79 -22.83
C LEU A 384 -14.74 -5.51 -23.16
N ASP A 385 -14.35 -4.77 -22.12
CA ASP A 385 -13.41 -3.66 -22.20
C ASP A 385 -12.03 -4.13 -21.71
N GLU A 386 -11.11 -4.33 -22.67
CA GLU A 386 -9.76 -4.80 -22.38
C GLU A 386 -8.97 -3.83 -21.49
N GLU A 387 -9.19 -2.52 -21.62
CA GLU A 387 -8.49 -1.50 -20.84
C GLU A 387 -8.93 -1.52 -19.38
N ASP A 388 -10.25 -1.64 -19.16
CA ASP A 388 -10.84 -1.70 -17.82
C ASP A 388 -10.42 -2.97 -17.06
N ILE A 389 -10.38 -4.12 -17.75
CA ILE A 389 -9.91 -5.39 -17.16
C ILE A 389 -8.43 -5.30 -16.78
N VAL A 390 -7.58 -4.74 -17.65
CA VAL A 390 -6.15 -4.54 -17.38
C VAL A 390 -5.95 -3.63 -16.18
N ALA A 391 -6.68 -2.51 -16.10
CA ALA A 391 -6.60 -1.58 -14.99
C ALA A 391 -7.02 -2.25 -13.67
N LYS A 392 -8.14 -2.99 -13.66
CA LYS A 392 -8.60 -3.76 -12.48
C LYS A 392 -7.56 -4.79 -12.03
N LEU A 393 -7.00 -5.56 -12.96
CA LEU A 393 -5.98 -6.56 -12.65
C LEU A 393 -4.71 -5.93 -12.07
N LEU A 394 -4.24 -4.81 -12.62
CA LEU A 394 -3.06 -4.09 -12.13
C LEU A 394 -3.27 -3.57 -10.70
N VAL A 395 -4.44 -3.00 -10.39
CA VAL A 395 -4.76 -2.49 -9.06
C VAL A 395 -4.84 -3.63 -8.04
N VAL A 396 -5.53 -4.72 -8.37
CA VAL A 396 -5.63 -5.89 -7.48
C VAL A 396 -4.25 -6.52 -7.25
N SER A 397 -3.43 -6.62 -8.29
CA SER A 397 -2.03 -7.09 -8.18
C SER A 397 -1.21 -6.19 -7.27
N GLY A 398 -1.22 -4.87 -7.47
CA GLY A 398 -0.46 -3.94 -6.64
C GLY A 398 -0.86 -4.00 -5.16
N ALA A 399 -2.16 -4.10 -4.86
CA ALA A 399 -2.66 -4.21 -3.50
C ALA A 399 -2.23 -5.53 -2.83
N ALA A 400 -2.31 -6.64 -3.57
CA ALA A 400 -1.98 -7.97 -3.07
C ALA A 400 -0.47 -8.10 -2.79
N LEU A 401 0.38 -7.71 -3.76
CA LEU A 401 1.83 -7.95 -3.68
C LEU A 401 2.50 -7.24 -2.50
N HIS A 402 2.17 -5.96 -2.27
CA HIS A 402 2.78 -5.21 -1.18
C HIS A 402 2.41 -5.74 0.20
N THR A 403 1.13 -6.04 0.43
CA THR A 403 0.65 -6.50 1.73
C THR A 403 1.17 -7.90 2.06
N MET A 404 1.14 -8.84 1.11
CA MET A 404 1.70 -10.18 1.26
C MET A 404 3.20 -10.14 1.52
N THR A 405 3.96 -9.41 0.70
CA THR A 405 5.42 -9.30 0.86
C THR A 405 5.79 -8.76 2.24
N MET A 406 5.15 -7.67 2.69
CA MET A 406 5.42 -7.12 4.01
C MET A 406 5.05 -8.10 5.13
N SER A 407 3.88 -8.73 5.04
CA SER A 407 3.42 -9.66 6.08
C SER A 407 4.31 -10.90 6.20
N THR A 408 4.74 -11.46 5.07
CA THR A 408 5.67 -12.58 5.02
C THR A 408 7.04 -12.18 5.58
N ILE A 409 7.59 -11.02 5.20
CA ILE A 409 8.88 -10.54 5.72
C ILE A 409 8.80 -10.34 7.24
N HIS A 410 7.75 -9.67 7.74
CA HIS A 410 7.59 -9.46 9.18
C HIS A 410 7.47 -10.78 9.94
N ALA A 411 6.70 -11.74 9.42
CA ALA A 411 6.60 -13.06 10.03
C ALA A 411 7.94 -13.80 10.09
N ILE A 412 8.80 -13.68 9.07
CA ILE A 412 10.14 -14.27 9.09
C ILE A 412 11.06 -13.55 10.08
N ILE A 413 10.97 -12.21 10.16
CA ILE A 413 11.72 -11.43 11.17
C ILE A 413 11.30 -11.83 12.58
N ASP A 414 10.00 -11.99 12.83
CA ASP A 414 9.48 -12.43 14.12
C ASP A 414 9.93 -13.86 14.45
N LEU A 415 10.00 -14.75 13.46
CA LEU A 415 10.52 -16.10 13.66
C LEU A 415 12.01 -16.09 14.05
N CYS A 416 12.79 -15.20 13.45
CA CYS A 416 14.19 -14.99 13.83
C CYS A 416 14.34 -14.39 15.24
N ALA A 417 13.40 -13.53 15.66
CA ALA A 417 13.40 -12.90 16.97
C ALA A 417 12.94 -13.86 18.09
N TYR A 418 12.04 -14.80 17.78
CA TYR A 418 11.46 -15.76 18.72
C TYR A 418 11.68 -17.22 18.27
N PRO A 419 12.94 -17.71 18.31
CA PRO A 419 13.30 -19.02 17.75
C PRO A 419 12.60 -20.21 18.43
N ASP A 420 12.15 -20.07 19.68
CA ASP A 420 11.50 -21.13 20.46
C ASP A 420 10.25 -21.70 19.75
N HIS A 421 9.46 -20.82 19.12
CA HIS A 421 8.25 -21.20 18.36
C HIS A 421 8.56 -21.98 17.08
N THR A 422 9.79 -21.89 16.55
CA THR A 422 10.17 -22.59 15.31
C THR A 422 10.04 -24.11 15.46
N SER A 423 10.37 -24.64 16.63
CA SER A 423 10.30 -26.08 16.89
C SER A 423 8.86 -26.60 16.87
N GLU A 424 7.93 -25.86 17.48
CA GLU A 424 6.50 -26.16 17.54
C GLU A 424 5.86 -26.06 16.16
N LEU A 425 6.18 -25.00 15.40
CA LEU A 425 5.69 -24.81 14.04
C LEU A 425 6.14 -25.95 13.11
N ARG A 426 7.40 -26.38 13.19
CA ARG A 426 7.89 -27.54 12.42
C ARG A 426 7.17 -28.83 12.81
N HIS A 427 6.90 -29.02 14.11
CA HIS A 427 6.18 -30.20 14.57
C HIS A 427 4.77 -30.24 13.98
N GLU A 428 4.02 -29.13 14.05
CA GLU A 428 2.69 -29.00 13.44
C GLU A 428 2.71 -29.30 11.93
N ILE A 429 3.68 -28.70 11.22
CA ILE A 429 3.85 -28.90 9.77
C ILE A 429 4.08 -30.38 9.46
N SER A 430 4.98 -31.06 10.20
CA SER A 430 5.29 -32.47 10.01
C SER A 430 4.13 -33.42 10.32
N GLN A 431 3.24 -33.01 11.23
CA GLN A 431 2.08 -33.79 11.66
C GLN A 431 0.92 -33.72 10.65
N HIS A 432 0.71 -32.55 10.03
CA HIS A 432 -0.50 -32.30 9.23
C HIS A 432 -0.29 -32.32 7.72
N LEU A 433 0.94 -32.07 7.24
CA LEU A 433 1.24 -32.16 5.82
C LEU A 433 1.50 -33.62 5.41
N PRO A 434 0.96 -34.07 4.26
CA PRO A 434 1.11 -35.45 3.81
C PRO A 434 2.55 -35.80 3.40
N SER A 435 3.34 -34.79 3.04
CA SER A 435 4.72 -34.95 2.61
C SER A 435 5.52 -33.68 2.95
N PRO A 436 6.84 -33.81 3.23
CA PRO A 436 7.74 -32.67 3.35
C PRO A 436 7.82 -31.82 2.07
N THR A 437 7.40 -32.34 0.92
CA THR A 437 7.40 -31.64 -0.37
C THR A 437 5.98 -31.46 -0.90
N PRO A 438 5.69 -30.34 -1.58
CA PRO A 438 4.41 -30.14 -2.27
C PRO A 438 4.22 -31.18 -3.40
N PRO A 439 3.00 -31.32 -3.95
CA PRO A 439 1.81 -30.49 -3.72
C PRO A 439 1.13 -30.74 -2.37
N TRP A 440 0.67 -29.66 -1.74
CA TRP A 440 -0.11 -29.74 -0.50
C TRP A 440 -1.60 -29.47 -0.76
N PRO A 441 -2.50 -30.36 -0.29
CA PRO A 441 -3.93 -30.15 -0.46
C PRO A 441 -4.45 -29.11 0.53
N ALA A 442 -5.56 -28.47 0.17
CA ALA A 442 -6.15 -27.36 0.92
C ALA A 442 -6.50 -27.73 2.37
N ASP A 443 -7.00 -28.95 2.57
CA ASP A 443 -7.38 -29.47 3.88
C ASP A 443 -6.17 -29.63 4.82
N ALA A 444 -4.99 -29.97 4.26
CA ALA A 444 -3.76 -30.08 5.04
C ALA A 444 -3.26 -28.70 5.50
N ILE A 445 -3.28 -27.71 4.61
CA ILE A 445 -2.90 -26.33 4.96
C ILE A 445 -3.86 -25.74 5.99
N ALA A 446 -5.16 -25.99 5.86
CA ALA A 446 -6.17 -25.52 6.81
C ALA A 446 -6.04 -26.12 8.23
N ARG A 447 -5.26 -27.19 8.39
CA ARG A 447 -4.97 -27.80 9.71
C ARG A 447 -3.79 -27.14 10.44
N LEU A 448 -3.02 -26.27 9.79
CA LEU A 448 -1.86 -25.57 10.38
C LEU A 448 -2.33 -24.37 11.24
N ARG A 449 -2.96 -24.66 12.38
CA ARG A 449 -3.60 -23.67 13.26
C ARG A 449 -2.58 -22.82 14.02
N LEU A 450 -1.47 -23.40 14.44
CA LEU A 450 -0.38 -22.70 15.13
C LEU A 450 0.32 -21.76 14.15
N LEU A 451 0.57 -22.19 12.91
CA LEU A 451 1.09 -21.32 11.86
C LEU A 451 0.15 -20.13 11.58
N ASP A 452 -1.16 -20.39 11.45
CA ASP A 452 -2.18 -19.35 11.29
C ASP A 452 -2.22 -18.38 12.48
N ALA A 453 -2.12 -18.89 13.72
CA ALA A 453 -2.05 -18.06 14.91
C ALA A 453 -0.77 -17.21 14.97
N PHE A 454 0.38 -17.77 14.60
CA PHE A 454 1.66 -17.05 14.53
C PHE A 454 1.61 -15.91 13.52
N LEU A 455 1.09 -16.17 12.31
CA LEU A 455 0.91 -15.15 11.27
C LEU A 455 -0.03 -14.02 11.74
N LYS A 456 -1.13 -14.36 12.43
CA LYS A 456 -2.05 -13.38 13.01
C LYS A 456 -1.37 -12.51 14.07
N GLU A 457 -0.55 -13.10 14.94
CA GLU A 457 0.13 -12.35 16.00
C GLU A 457 1.22 -11.43 15.44
N SER A 458 1.98 -11.89 14.44
CA SER A 458 2.93 -11.04 13.70
C SER A 458 2.24 -9.82 13.08
N GLN A 459 1.10 -10.04 12.42
CA GLN A 459 0.32 -8.97 11.82
C GLN A 459 -0.38 -8.06 12.85
N ARG A 460 -0.65 -8.54 14.07
CA ARG A 460 -1.22 -7.74 15.16
C ARG A 460 -0.25 -6.66 15.63
N PHE A 461 1.03 -6.99 15.71
CA PHE A 461 2.09 -6.04 16.10
C PHE A 461 2.59 -5.20 14.92
N THR A 462 2.65 -5.77 13.73
CA THR A 462 3.22 -5.11 12.56
C THR A 462 2.24 -5.07 11.37
N PRO A 463 1.09 -4.39 11.54
CA PRO A 463 0.10 -4.29 10.46
C PRO A 463 0.69 -3.50 9.28
N PRO A 464 0.38 -3.88 8.03
CA PRO A 464 0.91 -3.18 6.85
C PRO A 464 0.43 -1.73 6.74
N ASN A 465 -0.62 -1.34 7.47
CA ASN A 465 -1.20 0.01 7.44
C ASN A 465 -1.38 0.57 8.86
N TYR A 466 -0.70 1.67 9.17
CA TYR A 466 -0.74 2.35 10.49
C TYR A 466 -2.07 3.03 10.81
N CYS A 467 -2.89 3.35 9.81
CA CYS A 467 -4.19 4.00 9.98
C CYS A 467 -5.29 3.25 9.21
N ALA A 468 -5.24 1.92 9.23
CA ALA A 468 -6.28 1.10 8.60
C ALA A 468 -7.42 0.80 9.56
N TYR A 469 -8.63 0.96 9.04
CA TYR A 469 -9.82 0.31 9.56
C TYR A 469 -9.84 -1.14 9.06
N CYS A 470 -9.71 -2.11 9.98
CA CYS A 470 -9.85 -3.53 9.66
C CYS A 470 -11.15 -4.07 10.28
N PRO A 471 -12.21 -4.32 9.48
CA PRO A 471 -13.39 -5.01 9.97
C PRO A 471 -13.05 -6.50 10.11
N GLY A 472 -12.71 -6.98 11.31
CA GLY A 472 -12.51 -8.43 11.50
C GLY A 472 -11.85 -8.89 12.79
N ILE A 473 -11.09 -8.05 13.48
CA ILE A 473 -10.44 -8.48 14.73
C ILE A 473 -11.46 -8.31 15.85
N LYS A 474 -12.03 -9.43 16.32
CA LYS A 474 -12.66 -9.48 17.65
C LYS A 474 -11.52 -9.41 18.68
N PRO A 475 -11.69 -8.62 19.76
CA PRO A 475 -10.70 -8.53 20.83
C PRO A 475 -10.45 -9.88 21.50
#